data_AF-A0A6S6SZW7-F1
#
_entry.id   AF-A0A6S6SZW7-F1
#
_cell.length_a   1.000
_cell.length_b   1.000
_cell.length_c   1.000
_cell.angle_alpha   90.00
_cell.angle_beta   90.00
_cell.angle_gamma   90.00
#
_symmetry.space_group_name_H-M   'P 1'
#
loop_
_entity.id
_entity.type
_entity.pdbx_description
1 polymer ?
#
loop_
_entity_poly.entity_id
_entity_poly.type
_entity_poly.pdbx_seq_one_letter_code
_entity_poly.pdbx_strand_id
1 'polypeptide(L)'
;GPFGDHTGYYTLEEPYPVLEVETITMKEKPVFQATVVGKPPLEDKYMGWATERIFLPMLKPMAPDLVDYYMPENGVFHNLILGKMKTLYKGHAQQFMHAFWGVGQMSFVKHAIFVNEDAPELNDDLAITEYILNRLDPKKILITQGIIDALDHTANETLVGGKLGVDATAQEVVDGVQTLISDISLLTKMKELDGNILDCKQYFTYTKNPICLITVNKVQSMQNIIAKLRILKEHMKVLIIVDHVNNDINEPYMLLWRVVNNIDAQRDVVLEPFIAVDGTNKSTVDGFERVWPGDTFCTKEVLDSLQERGLIDIDEAFIQKFGLLPFN
;
A
#
# COMPACT_ATOMS: atom_id res chain seq x y z
N GLY A 1 -20.38 -7.27 -12.05
CA GLY A 1 -18.98 -7.15 -12.51
C GLY A 1 -18.76 -7.95 -13.79
N PRO A 2 -17.49 -8.04 -14.26
CA PRO A 2 -16.34 -7.40 -13.63
C PRO A 2 -16.40 -5.87 -13.78
N PHE A 3 -15.79 -5.15 -12.84
CA PHE A 3 -15.75 -3.67 -12.82
C PHE A 3 -14.44 -3.20 -12.17
N GLY A 4 -13.79 -2.18 -12.73
CA GLY A 4 -12.60 -1.59 -12.12
C GLY A 4 -12.99 -0.73 -10.92
N ASP A 5 -12.39 -0.99 -9.75
CA ASP A 5 -12.75 -0.30 -8.51
C ASP A 5 -11.68 0.70 -8.07
N HIS A 6 -11.95 1.48 -7.03
CA HIS A 6 -11.06 2.48 -6.42
C HIS A 6 -9.73 1.90 -5.91
N THR A 7 -9.65 0.57 -5.72
CA THR A 7 -8.39 -0.13 -5.41
C THR A 7 -7.42 -0.12 -6.59
N GLY A 8 -7.91 0.15 -7.81
CA GLY A 8 -7.14 0.06 -9.05
C GLY A 8 -7.05 -1.35 -9.61
N TYR A 9 -7.88 -2.27 -9.15
CA TYR A 9 -8.03 -3.64 -9.65
C TYR A 9 -9.44 -3.90 -10.18
N TYR A 10 -9.56 -4.88 -11.08
CA TYR A 10 -10.86 -5.40 -11.48
C TYR A 10 -11.46 -6.27 -10.38
N THR A 11 -12.70 -6.01 -10.02
CA THR A 11 -13.51 -6.91 -9.20
C THR A 11 -13.93 -8.15 -9.99
N LEU A 12 -13.99 -9.29 -9.32
CA LEU A 12 -14.44 -10.54 -9.93
C LEU A 12 -15.96 -10.52 -10.16
N GLU A 13 -16.45 -11.44 -10.99
CA GLU A 13 -17.88 -11.64 -11.19
C GLU A 13 -18.53 -12.25 -9.94
N GLU A 14 -19.58 -11.59 -9.45
CA GLU A 14 -20.33 -12.02 -8.28
C GLU A 14 -21.83 -11.71 -8.45
N PRO A 15 -22.72 -12.52 -7.85
CA PRO A 15 -24.15 -12.24 -7.85
C PRO A 15 -24.49 -11.05 -6.94
N TYR A 16 -25.18 -10.06 -7.48
CA TYR A 16 -25.72 -8.92 -6.73
C TYR A 16 -27.24 -8.81 -6.94
N PRO A 17 -27.98 -8.17 -6.00
CA PRO A 17 -29.41 -7.92 -6.18
C PRO A 17 -29.70 -7.10 -7.44
N VAL A 18 -30.77 -7.46 -8.16
CA VAL A 18 -31.27 -6.70 -9.30
C VAL A 18 -32.19 -5.59 -8.80
N LEU A 19 -31.90 -4.34 -9.14
CA LEU A 19 -32.79 -3.22 -8.91
C LEU A 19 -33.79 -3.11 -10.07
N GLU A 20 -35.06 -3.43 -9.82
CA GLU A 20 -36.15 -3.18 -10.77
C GLU A 20 -36.63 -1.72 -10.62
N VAL A 21 -36.48 -0.93 -11.68
CA VAL A 21 -36.83 0.50 -11.67
C VAL A 21 -38.20 0.69 -12.31
N GLU A 22 -39.22 0.96 -11.49
CA GLU A 22 -40.60 1.14 -11.97
C GLU A 22 -40.85 2.52 -12.61
N THR A 23 -40.16 3.57 -12.17
CA THR A 23 -40.36 4.94 -12.65
C THR A 23 -39.08 5.77 -12.50
N ILE A 24 -38.74 6.54 -13.54
CA ILE A 24 -37.65 7.52 -13.53
C ILE A 24 -38.26 8.92 -13.72
N THR A 25 -37.89 9.87 -12.86
CA THR A 25 -38.32 11.28 -12.99
C THR A 25 -37.10 12.18 -13.13
N MET A 26 -37.24 13.29 -13.85
CA MET A 26 -36.14 14.22 -14.11
C MET A 26 -36.64 15.64 -14.36
N LYS A 27 -35.76 16.64 -14.14
CA LYS A 27 -36.00 18.03 -14.58
C LYS A 27 -35.94 18.14 -16.11
N GLU A 28 -36.55 19.16 -16.72
CA GLU A 28 -36.64 19.33 -18.19
C GLU A 28 -35.28 19.26 -18.92
N LYS A 29 -34.22 19.79 -18.30
CA LYS A 29 -32.85 19.77 -18.83
C LYS A 29 -31.94 19.08 -17.82
N PRO A 30 -31.97 17.75 -17.72
CA PRO A 30 -31.25 17.02 -16.69
C PRO A 30 -29.74 17.09 -16.92
N VAL A 31 -28.98 16.99 -15.83
CA VAL A 31 -27.53 16.78 -15.87
C VAL A 31 -27.29 15.44 -15.22
N PHE A 32 -26.62 14.52 -15.92
CA PHE A 32 -26.24 13.22 -15.38
C PHE A 32 -24.89 13.36 -14.67
N GLN A 33 -24.90 13.26 -13.34
CA GLN A 33 -23.68 13.26 -12.54
C GLN A 33 -23.11 11.85 -12.51
N ALA A 34 -21.87 11.71 -12.96
CA ALA A 34 -21.15 10.45 -12.97
C ALA A 34 -19.68 10.70 -12.68
N THR A 35 -19.03 9.68 -12.14
CA THR A 35 -17.60 9.64 -11.88
C THR A 35 -17.04 8.29 -12.32
N VAL A 36 -15.71 8.15 -12.32
CA VAL A 36 -15.00 6.93 -12.64
C VAL A 36 -14.02 6.64 -11.52
N VAL A 37 -13.93 5.36 -11.14
CA VAL A 37 -13.00 4.84 -10.13
C VAL A 37 -11.96 3.91 -10.79
N GLY A 38 -10.85 3.65 -10.10
CA GLY A 38 -9.66 3.01 -10.66
C GLY A 38 -8.40 3.39 -9.89
N LYS A 39 -7.24 3.29 -10.54
CA LYS A 39 -5.95 3.69 -9.93
C LYS A 39 -5.92 5.19 -9.61
N PRO A 40 -5.38 5.59 -8.45
CA PRO A 40 -5.24 7.00 -8.11
C PRO A 40 -4.29 7.72 -9.09
N PRO A 41 -4.55 9.00 -9.40
CA PRO A 41 -5.48 9.89 -8.73
C PRO A 41 -6.80 10.00 -9.50
N LEU A 42 -7.91 9.85 -8.80
CA LEU A 42 -9.26 10.02 -9.35
C LEU A 42 -10.08 10.99 -8.48
N GLU A 43 -11.29 11.32 -8.90
CA GLU A 43 -12.14 12.31 -8.23
C GLU A 43 -12.44 11.93 -6.77
N ASP A 44 -12.55 10.64 -6.49
CA ASP A 44 -12.75 10.05 -5.16
C ASP A 44 -11.65 10.42 -4.16
N LYS A 45 -10.44 10.75 -4.61
CA LYS A 45 -9.36 11.33 -3.78
C LYS A 45 -9.82 12.53 -2.97
N TYR A 46 -10.50 13.47 -3.60
CA TYR A 46 -10.95 14.69 -2.91
C TYR A 46 -12.09 14.38 -1.92
N MET A 47 -12.90 13.36 -2.21
CA MET A 47 -13.93 12.87 -1.30
C MET A 47 -13.32 12.15 -0.09
N GLY A 48 -12.26 11.36 -0.30
CA GLY A 48 -11.48 10.70 0.75
C GLY A 48 -10.85 11.71 1.72
N TRP A 49 -10.25 12.77 1.19
CA TRP A 49 -9.68 13.84 2.02
C TRP A 49 -10.72 14.56 2.89
N ALA A 50 -11.91 14.82 2.36
CA ALA A 50 -13.00 15.40 3.15
C ALA A 50 -13.43 14.45 4.28
N THR A 51 -13.53 13.16 3.96
CA THR A 51 -13.84 12.09 4.93
C THR A 51 -12.87 12.12 6.10
N GLU A 52 -11.56 12.21 5.86
CA GLU A 52 -10.58 12.31 6.94
C GLU A 52 -10.87 13.43 7.95
N ARG A 53 -11.14 14.64 7.44
CA ARG A 53 -11.35 15.81 8.29
C ARG A 53 -12.67 15.72 9.06
N ILE A 54 -13.71 15.15 8.45
CA ILE A 54 -15.02 14.96 9.06
C ILE A 54 -14.94 13.92 10.20
N PHE A 55 -14.20 12.83 10.01
CA PHE A 55 -14.15 11.72 10.98
C PHE A 55 -13.08 11.90 12.07
N LEU A 56 -12.05 12.71 11.87
CA LEU A 56 -11.05 13.03 12.91
C LEU A 56 -11.65 13.40 14.29
N PRO A 57 -12.58 14.38 14.40
CA PRO A 57 -13.18 14.69 15.69
C PRO A 57 -14.05 13.55 16.24
N MET A 58 -14.59 12.69 15.38
CA MET A 58 -15.42 11.54 15.79
C MET A 58 -14.60 10.38 16.34
N LEU A 59 -13.31 10.27 16.01
CA LEU A 59 -12.41 9.26 16.57
C LEU A 59 -11.88 9.62 17.96
N LYS A 60 -11.88 10.91 18.32
CA LYS A 60 -11.35 11.41 19.60
C LYS A 60 -11.92 10.73 20.85
N PRO A 61 -13.21 10.35 20.95
CA PRO A 61 -13.70 9.64 22.13
C PRO A 61 -13.06 8.27 22.33
N MET A 62 -12.58 7.62 21.25
CA MET A 62 -11.94 6.29 21.27
C MET A 62 -10.41 6.40 21.27
N ALA A 63 -9.86 7.47 20.68
CA ALA A 63 -8.44 7.77 20.59
C ALA A 63 -8.18 9.26 20.92
N PRO A 64 -8.28 9.66 22.21
CA PRO A 64 -8.27 11.08 22.60
C PRO A 64 -6.96 11.80 22.25
N ASP A 65 -5.85 11.07 22.32
CA ASP A 65 -4.50 11.57 22.05
C ASP A 65 -4.12 11.55 20.56
N LEU A 66 -5.06 11.24 19.65
CA LEU A 66 -4.85 11.30 18.20
C LEU A 66 -4.72 12.76 17.77
N VAL A 67 -3.52 13.20 17.41
CA VAL A 67 -3.28 14.57 16.95
C VAL A 67 -3.84 14.76 15.55
N ASP A 68 -3.51 13.83 14.66
CA ASP A 68 -3.97 13.82 13.27
C ASP A 68 -3.88 12.41 12.68
N TYR A 69 -4.53 12.16 11.55
CA TYR A 69 -4.25 11.00 10.71
C TYR A 69 -4.32 11.39 9.23
N TYR A 70 -3.68 10.60 8.38
CA TYR A 70 -3.63 10.80 6.94
C TYR A 70 -3.81 9.47 6.21
N MET A 71 -4.63 9.49 5.17
CA MET A 71 -4.92 8.35 4.31
C MET A 71 -4.46 8.68 2.88
N PRO A 72 -3.20 8.41 2.53
CA PRO A 72 -2.69 8.72 1.19
C PRO A 72 -3.53 8.02 0.10
N GLU A 73 -3.77 8.70 -1.02
CA GLU A 73 -4.56 8.12 -2.12
C GLU A 73 -3.89 6.90 -2.76
N ASN A 74 -2.56 6.93 -2.90
CA ASN A 74 -1.76 5.78 -3.31
C ASN A 74 -1.59 4.75 -2.18
N GLY A 75 -2.09 5.07 -0.99
CA GLY A 75 -2.38 4.14 0.09
C GLY A 75 -3.75 3.48 -0.02
N VAL A 76 -4.54 3.74 -1.08
CA VAL A 76 -5.96 3.34 -1.24
C VAL A 76 -6.79 3.71 -0.02
N PHE A 77 -6.51 4.88 0.54
CA PHE A 77 -7.09 5.42 1.76
C PHE A 77 -7.01 4.47 2.97
N HIS A 78 -7.94 3.53 3.08
CA HIS A 78 -8.02 2.61 4.21
C HIS A 78 -6.95 1.51 4.16
N ASN A 79 -6.35 1.18 3.01
CA ASN A 79 -5.29 0.17 3.01
C ASN A 79 -4.05 0.62 3.80
N LEU A 80 -3.68 1.91 3.73
CA LEU A 80 -2.59 2.49 4.51
C LEU A 80 -3.02 3.77 5.21
N ILE A 81 -2.92 3.79 6.53
CA ILE A 81 -3.14 4.98 7.35
C ILE A 81 -1.89 5.33 8.16
N LEU A 82 -1.56 6.63 8.16
CA LEU A 82 -0.59 7.21 9.09
C LEU A 82 -1.33 7.92 10.22
N GLY A 83 -1.03 7.58 11.47
CA GLY A 83 -1.60 8.22 12.66
C GLY A 83 -0.54 8.99 13.44
N LYS A 84 -0.74 10.30 13.64
CA LYS A 84 0.09 11.13 14.53
C LYS A 84 -0.57 11.20 15.89
N MET A 85 0.17 10.84 16.95
CA MET A 85 -0.39 10.76 18.30
C MET A 85 0.52 11.32 19.36
N LYS A 86 -0.07 11.81 20.44
CA LYS A 86 0.65 12.19 21.65
C LYS A 86 0.95 10.94 22.48
N THR A 87 2.20 10.50 22.47
CA THR A 87 2.59 9.26 23.15
C THR A 87 2.80 9.52 24.65
N LEU A 88 1.96 8.93 25.50
CA LEU A 88 1.98 9.16 26.95
C LEU A 88 2.61 8.01 27.75
N TYR A 89 2.63 6.80 27.20
CA TYR A 89 3.15 5.61 27.86
C TYR A 89 3.57 4.53 26.86
N LYS A 90 4.36 3.56 27.35
CA LYS A 90 4.75 2.39 26.56
C LYS A 90 3.52 1.58 26.16
N GLY A 91 3.40 1.25 24.87
CA GLY A 91 2.27 0.50 24.32
C GLY A 91 1.08 1.38 23.92
N HIS A 92 1.18 2.71 23.99
CA HIS A 92 0.09 3.61 23.59
C HIS A 92 -0.28 3.44 22.11
N ALA A 93 0.71 3.31 21.22
CA ALA A 93 0.48 3.04 19.80
C ALA A 93 -0.27 1.71 19.57
N GLN A 94 -0.01 0.68 20.37
CA GLN A 94 -0.73 -0.59 20.28
C GLN A 94 -2.21 -0.45 20.64
N GLN A 95 -2.54 0.39 21.63
CA GLN A 95 -3.94 0.70 21.94
C GLN A 95 -4.62 1.40 20.76
N PHE A 96 -3.92 2.32 20.08
CA PHE A 96 -4.43 3.00 18.89
C PHE A 96 -4.66 2.04 17.73
N MET A 97 -3.75 1.07 17.51
CA MET A 97 -3.94 -0.01 16.53
C MET A 97 -5.28 -0.72 16.76
N HIS A 98 -5.55 -1.15 17.99
CA HIS A 98 -6.82 -1.81 18.34
C HIS A 98 -8.04 -0.89 18.23
N ALA A 99 -7.90 0.40 18.56
CA ALA A 99 -8.99 1.36 18.40
C ALA A 99 -9.36 1.55 16.92
N PHE A 100 -8.37 1.71 16.04
CA PHE A 100 -8.58 1.88 14.61
C PHE A 100 -9.24 0.64 14.01
N TRP A 101 -8.75 -0.55 14.36
CA TRP A 101 -9.32 -1.80 13.89
C TRP A 101 -10.68 -2.17 14.52
N GLY A 102 -11.10 -1.47 15.58
CA GLY A 102 -12.32 -1.76 16.32
C GLY A 102 -13.53 -0.86 16.01
N VAL A 103 -13.34 0.25 15.28
CA VAL A 103 -14.37 1.31 15.17
C VAL A 103 -14.88 1.48 13.74
N GLY A 104 -16.16 1.19 13.51
CA GLY A 104 -16.88 1.54 12.28
C GLY A 104 -16.15 1.12 11.01
N GLN A 105 -16.14 1.99 9.98
CA GLN A 105 -15.41 1.74 8.73
C GLN A 105 -13.88 1.83 8.88
N MET A 106 -13.36 2.39 9.98
CA MET A 106 -11.92 2.34 10.28
C MET A 106 -11.45 0.89 10.54
N SER A 107 -12.38 -0.01 10.87
CA SER A 107 -12.05 -1.44 10.99
C SER A 107 -11.46 -2.05 9.71
N PHE A 108 -11.73 -1.47 8.53
CA PHE A 108 -11.18 -1.95 7.25
C PHE A 108 -9.69 -1.66 7.09
N VAL A 109 -9.09 -0.84 7.97
CA VAL A 109 -7.68 -0.48 7.86
C VAL A 109 -6.79 -1.70 7.87
N LYS A 110 -5.99 -1.86 6.81
CA LYS A 110 -5.04 -2.98 6.70
C LYS A 110 -3.74 -2.65 7.40
N HIS A 111 -3.13 -1.53 7.03
CA HIS A 111 -1.81 -1.11 7.49
C HIS A 111 -1.91 0.22 8.21
N ALA A 112 -1.52 0.25 9.48
CA ALA A 112 -1.54 1.45 10.31
C ALA A 112 -0.14 1.72 10.87
N ILE A 113 0.41 2.89 10.55
CA ILE A 113 1.72 3.32 11.07
C ILE A 113 1.48 4.51 12.02
N PHE A 114 1.92 4.38 13.26
CA PHE A 114 1.76 5.42 14.27
C PHE A 114 3.08 6.13 14.54
N VAL A 115 3.06 7.45 14.48
CA VAL A 115 4.18 8.35 14.75
C VAL A 115 3.85 9.29 15.91
N ASN A 116 4.88 9.83 16.55
CA ASN A 116 4.70 10.71 17.70
C ASN A 116 4.34 12.15 17.27
N GLU A 117 3.87 12.98 18.22
CA GLU A 117 3.38 14.34 17.95
C GLU A 117 4.43 15.29 17.37
N ASP A 118 5.72 15.00 17.58
CA ASP A 118 6.87 15.74 17.05
C ASP A 118 7.31 15.29 15.64
N ALA A 119 6.64 14.30 15.05
CA ALA A 119 6.92 13.86 13.69
C ALA A 119 6.59 14.95 12.65
N PRO A 120 7.25 14.93 11.46
CA PRO A 120 6.92 15.79 10.33
C PRO A 120 5.43 15.72 9.93
N GLU A 121 4.99 16.65 9.09
CA GLU A 121 3.62 16.60 8.55
C GLU A 121 3.36 15.28 7.83
N LEU A 122 2.17 14.70 8.04
CA LEU A 122 1.86 13.36 7.55
C LEU A 122 1.78 13.28 6.02
N ASN A 123 1.53 14.41 5.36
CA ASN A 123 1.47 14.54 3.90
C ASN A 123 2.81 15.00 3.28
N ASP A 124 3.88 15.15 4.07
CA ASP A 124 5.24 15.28 3.57
C ASP A 124 5.84 13.88 3.41
N ASP A 125 5.53 13.23 2.28
CA ASP A 125 5.87 11.84 2.01
C ASP A 125 7.36 11.52 2.25
N LEU A 126 8.26 12.44 1.91
CA LEU A 126 9.70 12.24 2.08
C LEU A 126 10.11 12.34 3.56
N ALA A 127 9.73 13.42 4.24
CA ALA A 127 10.13 13.65 5.62
C ALA A 127 9.50 12.61 6.56
N ILE A 128 8.24 12.25 6.35
CA ILE A 128 7.56 11.26 7.19
C ILE A 128 8.13 9.86 6.98
N THR A 129 8.47 9.48 5.75
CA THR A 129 9.09 8.20 5.45
C THR A 129 10.47 8.11 6.10
N GLU A 130 11.30 9.15 5.98
CA GLU A 130 12.59 9.21 6.67
C GLU A 130 12.44 9.06 8.20
N TYR A 131 11.48 9.78 8.79
CA TYR A 131 11.19 9.70 10.22
C TYR A 131 10.86 8.27 10.66
N ILE A 132 9.97 7.59 9.91
CA ILE A 132 9.54 6.20 10.17
C ILE A 132 10.73 5.24 10.01
N LEU A 133 11.50 5.34 8.93
CA LEU A 133 12.61 4.42 8.67
C LEU A 133 13.73 4.52 9.69
N ASN A 134 13.95 5.68 10.31
CA ASN A 134 14.90 5.82 11.41
C ASN A 134 14.40 5.25 12.75
N ARG A 135 13.10 4.93 12.87
CA ARG A 135 12.44 4.44 14.09
C ARG A 135 11.85 3.03 13.96
N LEU A 136 11.91 2.44 12.77
CA LEU A 136 11.36 1.12 12.47
C LEU A 136 12.12 0.03 13.23
N ASP A 137 11.40 -0.69 14.09
CA ASP A 137 11.90 -1.82 14.88
C ASP A 137 10.95 -3.03 14.71
N PRO A 138 11.42 -4.20 14.25
CA PRO A 138 10.59 -5.40 14.09
C PRO A 138 9.82 -5.78 15.37
N LYS A 139 10.35 -5.48 16.55
CA LYS A 139 9.70 -5.78 17.84
C LYS A 139 8.50 -4.88 18.15
N LYS A 140 8.32 -3.83 17.37
CA LYS A 140 7.23 -2.85 17.47
C LYS A 140 6.24 -2.95 16.30
N ILE A 141 6.33 -4.06 15.57
CA ILE A 141 5.37 -4.41 14.53
C ILE A 141 4.38 -5.43 15.12
N LEU A 142 3.10 -5.14 14.98
CA LEU A 142 1.99 -6.02 15.34
C LEU A 142 1.37 -6.56 14.06
N ILE A 143 1.43 -7.88 13.88
CA ILE A 143 0.67 -8.58 12.84
C ILE A 143 -0.53 -9.24 13.52
N THR A 144 -1.73 -8.97 13.04
CA THR A 144 -2.98 -9.53 13.56
C THR A 144 -3.97 -9.83 12.43
N GLN A 145 -5.21 -10.16 12.77
CA GLN A 145 -6.30 -10.43 11.82
C GLN A 145 -7.54 -9.61 12.20
N GLY A 146 -8.35 -9.25 11.22
CA GLY A 146 -9.65 -8.63 11.45
C GLY A 146 -10.46 -8.48 10.18
N ILE A 147 -11.53 -7.67 10.26
CA ILE A 147 -12.38 -7.39 9.11
C ILE A 147 -11.65 -6.50 8.11
N ILE A 148 -11.80 -6.79 6.82
CA ILE A 148 -11.24 -6.03 5.70
C ILE A 148 -12.36 -5.73 4.69
N ASP A 149 -12.05 -4.89 3.71
CA ASP A 149 -12.98 -4.53 2.65
C ASP A 149 -13.44 -5.79 1.85
N ALA A 150 -14.69 -5.79 1.40
CA ALA A 150 -15.24 -6.84 0.54
C ALA A 150 -14.49 -6.98 -0.79
N LEU A 151 -13.89 -5.89 -1.24
CA LEU A 151 -13.15 -5.76 -2.49
C LEU A 151 -11.67 -6.15 -2.33
N ASP A 152 -11.22 -6.51 -1.12
CA ASP A 152 -9.85 -6.92 -0.87
C ASP A 152 -9.56 -8.29 -1.52
N HIS A 153 -8.78 -8.26 -2.60
CA HIS A 153 -8.40 -9.43 -3.36
C HIS A 153 -7.30 -10.26 -2.70
N THR A 154 -6.62 -9.75 -1.67
CA THR A 154 -5.50 -10.44 -1.03
C THR A 154 -5.94 -11.48 -0.01
N ALA A 155 -7.19 -11.38 0.46
CA ALA A 155 -7.74 -12.22 1.50
C ALA A 155 -7.98 -13.66 1.02
N ASN A 156 -7.68 -14.65 1.86
CA ASN A 156 -8.08 -16.04 1.55
C ASN A 156 -9.58 -16.25 1.80
N GLU A 157 -10.12 -15.57 2.82
CA GLU A 157 -11.52 -15.62 3.22
C GLU A 157 -12.16 -14.26 2.95
N THR A 158 -13.42 -14.26 2.49
CA THR A 158 -14.15 -13.02 2.26
C THR A 158 -14.27 -12.22 3.55
N LEU A 159 -13.97 -10.92 3.51
CA LEU A 159 -14.09 -9.96 4.62
C LEU A 159 -13.12 -10.18 5.79
N VAL A 160 -12.24 -11.18 5.77
CA VAL A 160 -11.31 -11.44 6.89
C VAL A 160 -9.89 -11.60 6.37
N GLY A 161 -8.95 -10.83 6.92
CA GLY A 161 -7.55 -10.93 6.54
C GLY A 161 -6.59 -10.26 7.52
N GLY A 162 -5.31 -10.33 7.17
CA GLY A 162 -4.20 -9.85 7.98
C GLY A 162 -4.12 -8.33 8.05
N LYS A 163 -3.73 -7.83 9.22
CA LYS A 163 -3.52 -6.42 9.52
C LYS A 163 -2.13 -6.17 10.07
N LEU A 164 -1.53 -5.05 9.68
CA LEU A 164 -0.20 -4.62 10.06
C LEU A 164 -0.27 -3.33 10.87
N GLY A 165 0.24 -3.35 12.10
CA GLY A 165 0.45 -2.16 12.93
C GLY A 165 1.94 -1.90 13.11
N VAL A 166 2.39 -0.67 12.89
CA VAL A 166 3.79 -0.26 13.12
C VAL A 166 3.81 0.86 14.14
N ASP A 167 4.52 0.65 15.25
CA ASP A 167 4.80 1.69 16.24
C ASP A 167 6.17 2.34 15.94
N ALA A 168 6.11 3.52 15.29
CA ALA A 168 7.23 4.42 15.04
C ALA A 168 7.21 5.65 15.97
N THR A 169 6.59 5.54 17.15
CA THR A 169 6.48 6.65 18.12
C THR A 169 7.72 6.81 19.00
N ALA A 170 8.60 5.81 19.00
CA ALA A 170 9.76 5.80 19.88
C ALA A 170 10.96 6.58 19.32
N GLN A 171 12.02 6.63 20.12
CA GLN A 171 13.32 7.13 19.68
C GLN A 171 13.89 6.29 18.53
N GLU A 172 14.81 6.90 17.78
CA GLU A 172 15.50 6.24 16.67
C GLU A 172 16.17 4.94 17.10
N VAL A 173 16.18 3.97 16.19
CA VAL A 173 16.87 2.71 16.43
C VAL A 173 18.37 2.93 16.41
N VAL A 174 19.08 2.27 17.33
CA VAL A 174 20.53 2.35 17.44
C VAL A 174 21.20 1.62 16.26
N ASP A 175 20.72 0.42 15.97
CA ASP A 175 21.31 -0.50 14.99
C ASP A 175 20.64 -0.36 13.62
N GLY A 176 21.31 0.33 12.70
CA GLY A 176 20.91 0.40 11.29
C GLY A 176 21.43 -0.78 10.46
N VAL A 177 21.32 -0.65 9.14
CA VAL A 177 22.04 -1.52 8.19
C VAL A 177 23.54 -1.50 8.50
N GLN A 178 24.18 -2.67 8.54
CA GLN A 178 25.57 -2.76 9.00
C GLN A 178 26.55 -2.37 7.91
N THR A 179 26.40 -2.96 6.72
CA THR A 179 27.26 -2.71 5.57
C THR A 179 26.40 -2.40 4.36
N LEU A 180 26.13 -1.12 4.12
CA LEU A 180 25.44 -0.70 2.91
C LEU A 180 26.33 -0.91 1.68
N ILE A 181 25.80 -1.55 0.65
CA ILE A 181 26.46 -1.74 -0.64
C ILE A 181 25.61 -1.13 -1.76
N SER A 182 26.20 -0.90 -2.93
CA SER A 182 25.48 -0.32 -4.07
C SER A 182 24.39 -1.25 -4.60
N ASP A 183 23.37 -0.68 -5.24
CA ASP A 183 22.26 -1.41 -5.88
C ASP A 183 22.79 -2.51 -6.83
N ILE A 184 23.80 -2.17 -7.64
CA ILE A 184 24.43 -3.10 -8.59
C ILE A 184 25.08 -4.27 -7.85
N SER A 185 25.89 -3.99 -6.82
CA SER A 185 26.57 -5.04 -6.06
C SER A 185 25.59 -5.93 -5.30
N LEU A 186 24.51 -5.35 -4.78
CA LEU A 186 23.46 -6.10 -4.10
C LEU A 186 22.69 -6.98 -5.08
N LEU A 187 22.32 -6.45 -6.24
CA LEU A 187 21.65 -7.20 -7.31
C LEU A 187 22.49 -8.37 -7.81
N THR A 188 23.80 -8.17 -8.03
CA THR A 188 24.71 -9.25 -8.45
C THR A 188 24.68 -10.40 -7.44
N LYS A 189 24.82 -10.09 -6.15
CA LYS A 189 24.76 -11.11 -5.08
C LYS A 189 23.40 -11.80 -5.00
N MET A 190 22.31 -11.06 -5.21
CA MET A 190 20.96 -11.61 -5.21
C MET A 190 20.74 -12.57 -6.39
N LYS A 191 21.17 -12.19 -7.60
CA LYS A 191 21.06 -13.03 -8.82
C LYS A 191 21.87 -14.32 -8.75
N GLU A 192 23.01 -14.31 -8.04
CA GLU A 192 23.78 -15.53 -7.75
C GLU A 192 23.00 -16.53 -6.89
N LEU A 193 22.07 -16.06 -6.04
CA LEU A 193 21.25 -16.88 -5.16
C LEU A 193 19.94 -17.32 -5.82
N ASP A 194 19.33 -16.44 -6.60
CA ASP A 194 18.12 -16.74 -7.36
C ASP A 194 18.05 -15.92 -8.66
N GLY A 195 18.13 -16.62 -9.79
CA GLY A 195 18.11 -16.01 -11.12
C GLY A 195 16.78 -15.36 -11.51
N ASN A 196 15.72 -15.54 -10.72
CA ASN A 196 14.43 -14.90 -10.95
C ASN A 196 14.37 -13.46 -10.44
N ILE A 197 15.37 -13.00 -9.69
CA ILE A 197 15.48 -11.60 -9.26
C ILE A 197 16.00 -10.78 -10.44
N LEU A 198 15.26 -9.76 -10.87
CA LEU A 198 15.55 -9.03 -12.11
C LEU A 198 16.20 -7.67 -11.84
N ASP A 199 15.63 -6.88 -10.94
CA ASP A 199 16.11 -5.54 -10.59
C ASP A 199 16.23 -5.37 -9.08
N CYS A 200 17.04 -4.38 -8.66
CA CYS A 200 17.18 -3.96 -7.28
C CYS A 200 17.39 -2.45 -7.21
N LYS A 201 16.69 -1.80 -6.28
CA LYS A 201 16.80 -0.38 -6.01
C LYS A 201 16.71 -0.14 -4.50
N GLN A 202 17.64 0.64 -3.96
CA GLN A 202 17.57 1.05 -2.57
C GLN A 202 17.09 2.48 -2.44
N TYR A 203 16.05 2.68 -1.62
CA TYR A 203 15.51 3.98 -1.26
C TYR A 203 15.93 4.36 0.16
N PHE A 204 16.06 5.66 0.42
CA PHE A 204 16.39 6.21 1.74
C PHE A 204 17.66 5.59 2.36
N THR A 205 18.71 5.43 1.55
CA THR A 205 20.00 4.80 1.92
C THR A 205 20.75 5.49 3.06
N TYR A 206 20.38 6.73 3.38
CA TYR A 206 20.91 7.51 4.50
C TYR A 206 20.22 7.24 5.84
N THR A 207 19.14 6.44 5.86
CA THR A 207 18.39 6.10 7.08
C THR A 207 18.93 4.83 7.75
N LYS A 208 18.48 4.56 8.98
CA LYS A 208 18.81 3.31 9.70
C LYS A 208 18.29 2.06 8.99
N ASN A 209 17.12 2.14 8.37
CA ASN A 209 16.46 1.04 7.69
C ASN A 209 16.16 1.40 6.23
N PRO A 210 17.15 1.44 5.33
CA PRO A 210 16.89 1.64 3.91
C PRO A 210 15.94 0.57 3.37
N ILE A 211 15.08 0.98 2.44
CA ILE A 211 14.17 0.08 1.75
C ILE A 211 14.91 -0.50 0.55
N CYS A 212 15.20 -1.79 0.58
CA CYS A 212 15.65 -2.54 -0.59
C CYS A 212 14.43 -3.08 -1.32
N LEU A 213 14.18 -2.59 -2.53
CA LEU A 213 13.10 -3.08 -3.38
C LEU A 213 13.68 -3.92 -4.52
N ILE A 214 13.10 -5.09 -4.75
CA ILE A 214 13.47 -5.98 -5.85
C ILE A 214 12.25 -6.32 -6.70
N THR A 215 12.51 -6.53 -7.99
CA THR A 215 11.54 -7.10 -8.92
C THR A 215 11.87 -8.56 -9.18
N VAL A 216 10.84 -9.39 -9.38
CA VAL A 216 11.02 -10.82 -9.67
C VAL A 216 10.18 -11.28 -10.85
N ASN A 217 10.67 -12.30 -11.55
CA ASN A 217 9.81 -13.18 -12.35
C ASN A 217 9.30 -14.31 -11.45
N LYS A 218 8.08 -14.18 -10.95
CA LYS A 218 7.56 -15.08 -9.92
C LYS A 218 7.23 -16.48 -10.47
N VAL A 219 7.99 -17.48 -10.01
CA VAL A 219 7.79 -18.90 -10.34
C VAL A 219 7.64 -19.82 -9.11
N GLN A 220 7.77 -19.25 -7.91
CA GLN A 220 7.70 -19.91 -6.61
C GLN A 220 7.25 -18.90 -5.55
N SER A 221 6.93 -19.35 -4.33
CA SER A 221 6.66 -18.44 -3.21
C SER A 221 7.87 -17.55 -2.89
N MET A 222 7.62 -16.28 -2.59
CA MET A 222 8.68 -15.34 -2.18
C MET A 222 9.32 -15.71 -0.84
N GLN A 223 8.65 -16.53 -0.02
CA GLN A 223 9.23 -17.08 1.20
C GLN A 223 10.54 -17.85 0.92
N ASN A 224 10.63 -18.54 -0.23
CA ASN A 224 11.86 -19.23 -0.63
C ASN A 224 12.98 -18.25 -0.97
N ILE A 225 12.65 -17.15 -1.66
CA ILE A 225 13.63 -16.10 -1.99
C ILE A 225 14.11 -15.42 -0.71
N ILE A 226 13.20 -15.03 0.18
CA ILE A 226 13.54 -14.42 1.48
C ILE A 226 14.48 -15.33 2.29
N ALA A 227 14.20 -16.63 2.32
CA ALA A 227 15.05 -17.61 3.01
C ALA A 227 16.48 -17.67 2.42
N LYS A 228 16.62 -17.63 1.08
CA LYS A 228 17.94 -17.58 0.42
C LYS A 228 18.69 -16.28 0.70
N LEU A 229 17.99 -15.15 0.68
CA LEU A 229 18.55 -13.82 0.90
C LEU A 229 18.99 -13.57 2.36
N ARG A 230 18.67 -14.47 3.29
CA ARG A 230 19.12 -14.40 4.69
C ARG A 230 20.62 -14.20 4.85
N ILE A 231 21.44 -14.72 3.94
CA ILE A 231 22.90 -14.56 4.00
C ILE A 231 23.34 -13.09 3.76
N LEU A 232 22.48 -12.27 3.16
CA LEU A 232 22.70 -10.86 2.87
C LEU A 232 22.12 -9.92 3.93
N LYS A 233 21.67 -10.43 5.09
CA LYS A 233 21.02 -9.65 6.16
C LYS A 233 21.86 -8.49 6.70
N GLU A 234 23.18 -8.49 6.52
CA GLU A 234 24.06 -7.38 6.95
C GLU A 234 23.95 -6.17 6.02
N HIS A 235 23.44 -6.38 4.79
CA HIS A 235 23.32 -5.39 3.73
C HIS A 235 21.91 -4.79 3.60
N MET A 236 20.90 -5.33 4.31
CA MET A 236 19.52 -4.86 4.21
C MET A 236 18.76 -5.03 5.52
N LYS A 237 17.76 -4.17 5.74
CA LYS A 237 16.87 -4.19 6.91
C LYS A 237 15.39 -4.31 6.56
N VAL A 238 15.02 -3.73 5.41
CA VAL A 238 13.68 -3.81 4.83
C VAL A 238 13.82 -4.30 3.40
N LEU A 239 13.16 -5.41 3.07
CA LEU A 239 13.08 -5.97 1.73
C LEU A 239 11.62 -5.88 1.24
N ILE A 240 11.41 -5.29 0.08
CA ILE A 240 10.12 -5.27 -0.61
C ILE A 240 10.29 -6.03 -1.92
N ILE A 241 9.39 -6.96 -2.20
CA ILE A 241 9.42 -7.79 -3.40
C ILE A 241 8.14 -7.53 -4.20
N VAL A 242 8.27 -7.19 -5.47
CA VAL A 242 7.14 -7.00 -6.40
C VAL A 242 7.38 -7.76 -7.71
N ASP A 243 6.32 -8.04 -8.47
CA ASP A 243 6.49 -8.60 -9.81
C ASP A 243 7.22 -7.61 -10.72
N HIS A 244 8.06 -8.11 -11.61
CA HIS A 244 8.71 -7.27 -12.62
C HIS A 244 7.72 -6.70 -13.62
N VAL A 245 6.73 -7.50 -14.03
CA VAL A 245 5.69 -7.06 -14.95
C VAL A 245 4.80 -6.02 -14.28
N ASN A 246 4.48 -4.93 -15.00
CA ASN A 246 3.59 -3.87 -14.54
C ASN A 246 4.03 -3.16 -13.24
N ASN A 247 5.34 -3.10 -12.97
CA ASN A 247 5.90 -2.26 -11.92
C ASN A 247 7.20 -1.59 -12.40
N ASP A 248 7.26 -0.27 -12.30
CA ASP A 248 8.52 0.46 -12.48
C ASP A 248 9.23 0.60 -11.14
N ILE A 249 10.41 -0.02 -11.05
CA ILE A 249 11.25 0.03 -9.85
C ILE A 249 11.68 1.44 -9.44
N ASN A 250 11.59 2.43 -10.34
CA ASN A 250 11.97 3.82 -10.10
C ASN A 250 10.80 4.74 -9.73
N GLU A 251 9.56 4.24 -9.76
CA GLU A 251 8.36 5.03 -9.45
C GLU A 251 7.77 4.68 -8.08
N PRO A 252 8.25 5.32 -6.99
CA PRO A 252 7.83 4.97 -5.63
C PRO A 252 6.33 5.21 -5.38
N TYR A 253 5.68 6.12 -6.11
CA TYR A 253 4.25 6.39 -5.93
C TYR A 253 3.41 5.14 -6.23
N MET A 254 3.65 4.48 -7.37
CA MET A 254 2.93 3.27 -7.77
C MET A 254 3.44 2.01 -7.06
N LEU A 255 4.71 1.99 -6.63
CA LEU A 255 5.23 0.88 -5.82
C LEU A 255 4.57 0.87 -4.43
N LEU A 256 4.32 2.03 -3.81
CA LEU A 256 3.55 2.10 -2.56
C LEU A 256 2.15 1.53 -2.77
N TRP A 257 1.45 2.00 -3.81
CA TRP A 257 0.13 1.49 -4.20
C TRP A 257 0.13 -0.02 -4.40
N ARG A 258 1.11 -0.56 -5.14
CA ARG A 258 1.23 -2.00 -5.38
C ARG A 258 1.32 -2.76 -4.07
N VAL A 259 2.26 -2.37 -3.20
CA VAL A 259 2.56 -3.10 -1.98
C VAL A 259 1.38 -3.09 -1.02
N VAL A 260 0.79 -1.93 -0.73
CA VAL A 260 -0.30 -1.86 0.27
C VAL A 260 -1.57 -2.58 -0.18
N ASN A 261 -1.80 -2.65 -1.50
CA ASN A 261 -2.92 -3.41 -2.07
C ASN A 261 -2.66 -4.90 -2.08
N ASN A 262 -1.42 -5.36 -2.28
CA ASN A 262 -1.12 -6.77 -2.59
C ASN A 262 -0.74 -7.63 -1.40
N ILE A 263 -0.76 -7.07 -0.19
CA ILE A 263 -0.36 -7.80 1.00
C ILE A 263 -1.54 -8.13 1.91
N ASP A 264 -1.56 -9.38 2.36
CA ASP A 264 -2.19 -9.81 3.60
C ASP A 264 -1.06 -9.94 4.64
N ALA A 265 -1.13 -9.19 5.74
CA ALA A 265 -0.02 -9.11 6.69
C ALA A 265 0.33 -10.45 7.35
N GLN A 266 -0.60 -11.41 7.45
CA GLN A 266 -0.32 -12.72 8.05
C GLN A 266 0.46 -13.64 7.10
N ARG A 267 0.26 -13.48 5.79
CA ARG A 267 0.91 -14.30 4.75
C ARG A 267 2.20 -13.67 4.23
N ASP A 268 2.18 -12.35 4.04
CA ASP A 268 3.12 -11.67 3.16
C ASP A 268 4.17 -10.84 3.89
N VAL A 269 4.07 -10.71 5.21
CA VAL A 269 5.04 -9.97 6.04
C VAL A 269 5.78 -10.93 6.95
N VAL A 270 7.11 -10.91 6.86
CA VAL A 270 7.99 -11.62 7.79
C VAL A 270 8.96 -10.65 8.43
N LEU A 271 9.29 -10.89 9.70
CA LEU A 271 10.10 -9.96 10.51
C LEU A 271 11.55 -10.39 10.65
N GLU A 272 11.87 -11.64 10.30
CA GLU A 272 13.19 -12.25 10.41
C GLU A 272 13.56 -12.92 9.08
N PRO A 273 14.82 -12.85 8.64
CA PRO A 273 16.00 -12.26 9.31
C PRO A 273 16.11 -10.73 9.22
N PHE A 274 15.22 -10.12 8.44
CA PHE A 274 14.99 -8.70 8.26
C PHE A 274 13.49 -8.54 7.97
N ILE A 275 12.97 -7.31 8.00
CA ILE A 275 11.57 -7.07 7.63
C ILE A 275 11.45 -7.32 6.13
N ALA A 276 10.65 -8.28 5.71
CA ALA A 276 10.40 -8.55 4.31
C ALA A 276 8.89 -8.52 4.01
N VAL A 277 8.54 -7.90 2.89
CA VAL A 277 7.18 -7.72 2.42
C VAL A 277 7.07 -8.27 1.00
N ASP A 278 6.23 -9.29 0.83
CA ASP A 278 5.90 -9.86 -0.47
C ASP A 278 4.69 -9.15 -1.08
N GLY A 279 4.92 -8.10 -1.87
CA GLY A 279 3.91 -7.38 -2.64
C GLY A 279 3.61 -7.96 -4.03
N THR A 280 4.09 -9.17 -4.33
CA THR A 280 3.80 -9.84 -5.61
C THR A 280 2.35 -10.33 -5.67
N ASN A 281 1.84 -10.51 -6.88
CA ASN A 281 0.56 -11.16 -7.14
C ASN A 281 0.58 -12.60 -6.59
N LYS A 282 -0.53 -13.04 -5.97
CA LYS A 282 -0.60 -14.38 -5.37
C LYS A 282 -1.19 -15.40 -6.32
N SER A 283 -0.74 -16.63 -6.17
CA SER A 283 -1.22 -17.78 -6.93
C SER A 283 -1.05 -19.07 -6.12
N THR A 284 -1.25 -20.22 -6.75
CA THR A 284 -1.15 -21.53 -6.10
C THR A 284 0.23 -21.81 -5.50
N VAL A 285 1.32 -21.20 -6.01
CA VAL A 285 2.65 -21.34 -5.37
C VAL A 285 2.72 -20.69 -3.99
N ASP A 286 1.79 -19.79 -3.66
CA ASP A 286 1.65 -19.15 -2.36
C ASP A 286 0.56 -19.82 -1.49
N GLY A 287 -0.05 -20.91 -1.98
CA GLY A 287 -1.25 -21.49 -1.37
C GLY A 287 -2.50 -20.63 -1.55
N PHE A 288 -2.51 -19.73 -2.54
CA PHE A 288 -3.64 -18.86 -2.86
C PHE A 288 -4.42 -19.40 -4.05
N GLU A 289 -5.67 -19.82 -3.82
CA GLU A 289 -6.49 -20.51 -4.83
C GLU A 289 -7.49 -19.57 -5.55
N ARG A 290 -7.75 -18.37 -5.02
CA ARG A 290 -8.64 -17.40 -5.66
C ARG A 290 -7.97 -16.80 -6.90
N VAL A 291 -8.76 -16.36 -7.86
CA VAL A 291 -8.27 -15.61 -9.03
C VAL A 291 -7.67 -14.29 -8.56
N TRP A 292 -6.43 -14.02 -8.94
CA TRP A 292 -5.82 -12.71 -8.72
C TRP A 292 -6.29 -11.73 -9.80
N PRO A 293 -6.92 -10.61 -9.42
CA PRO A 293 -7.46 -9.68 -10.41
C PRO A 293 -6.35 -8.91 -11.14
N GLY A 294 -6.66 -8.50 -12.36
CA GLY A 294 -5.81 -7.59 -13.12
C GLY A 294 -5.95 -6.14 -12.65
N ASP A 295 -4.90 -5.38 -12.87
CA ASP A 295 -4.88 -3.92 -12.72
C ASP A 295 -5.85 -3.24 -13.69
N THR A 296 -6.45 -2.12 -13.27
CA THR A 296 -7.15 -1.21 -14.18
C THR A 296 -6.13 -0.32 -14.91
N PHE A 297 -6.34 -0.13 -16.21
CA PHE A 297 -5.56 0.80 -17.03
C PHE A 297 -6.47 1.64 -17.93
N CYS A 298 -6.01 2.83 -18.28
CA CYS A 298 -6.52 3.53 -19.46
C CYS A 298 -5.97 2.85 -20.72
N THR A 299 -6.54 3.21 -21.87
CA THR A 299 -5.91 2.89 -23.16
C THR A 299 -5.25 4.14 -23.73
N LYS A 300 -4.22 3.95 -24.55
CA LYS A 300 -3.50 5.05 -25.18
C LYS A 300 -4.43 5.89 -26.05
N GLU A 301 -5.35 5.24 -26.76
CA GLU A 301 -6.35 5.89 -27.61
C GLU A 301 -7.28 6.81 -26.81
N VAL A 302 -7.66 6.42 -25.58
CA VAL A 302 -8.48 7.26 -24.70
C VAL A 302 -7.71 8.51 -24.27
N LEU A 303 -6.46 8.35 -23.84
CA LEU A 303 -5.61 9.47 -23.42
C LEU A 303 -5.37 10.45 -24.57
N ASP A 304 -5.02 9.92 -25.74
CA ASP A 304 -4.77 10.73 -26.95
C ASP A 304 -6.04 11.49 -27.36
N SER A 305 -7.21 10.83 -27.36
CA SER A 305 -8.49 11.49 -27.66
C SER A 305 -8.84 12.61 -26.69
N LEU A 306 -8.54 12.44 -25.39
CA LEU A 306 -8.79 13.47 -24.38
C LEU A 306 -7.85 14.68 -24.57
N GLN A 307 -6.58 14.44 -24.92
CA GLN A 307 -5.63 15.50 -25.26
C GLN A 307 -6.04 16.25 -26.53
N GLU A 308 -6.42 15.55 -27.60
CA GLU A 308 -6.91 16.15 -28.85
C GLU A 308 -8.14 17.04 -28.63
N ARG A 309 -9.01 16.67 -27.69
CA ARG A 309 -10.19 17.44 -27.31
C ARG A 309 -9.88 18.61 -26.36
N GLY A 310 -8.63 18.75 -25.92
CA GLY A 310 -8.20 19.77 -24.96
C GLY A 310 -8.81 19.60 -23.57
N LEU A 311 -9.18 18.38 -23.18
CA LEU A 311 -9.77 18.09 -21.87
C LEU A 311 -8.73 17.80 -20.79
N ILE A 312 -7.53 17.36 -21.19
CA ILE A 312 -6.41 17.09 -20.30
C ILE A 312 -5.11 17.63 -20.92
N ASP A 313 -4.15 17.94 -20.06
CA ASP A 313 -2.78 18.33 -20.42
C ASP A 313 -1.81 17.51 -19.55
N ILE A 314 -1.27 16.44 -20.13
CA ILE A 314 -0.43 15.45 -19.44
C ILE A 314 0.76 15.04 -20.32
N ASP A 315 1.87 14.68 -19.69
CA ASP A 315 3.08 14.18 -20.35
C ASP A 315 3.39 12.72 -19.97
N GLU A 316 4.47 12.18 -20.52
CA GLU A 316 4.92 10.81 -20.23
C GLU A 316 5.28 10.63 -18.75
N ALA A 317 5.84 11.65 -18.10
CA ALA A 317 6.18 11.60 -16.69
C ALA A 317 4.91 11.49 -15.82
N PHE A 318 3.83 12.18 -16.17
CA PHE A 318 2.54 12.05 -15.52
C PHE A 318 1.93 10.66 -15.71
N ILE A 319 1.98 10.13 -16.94
CA ILE A 319 1.48 8.77 -17.27
C ILE A 319 2.24 7.71 -16.47
N GLN A 320 3.57 7.82 -16.41
CA GLN A 320 4.45 6.91 -15.68
C GLN A 320 4.21 7.00 -14.17
N LYS A 321 4.18 8.22 -13.62
CA LYS A 321 3.99 8.46 -12.19
C LYS A 321 2.72 7.82 -11.65
N PHE A 322 1.63 7.88 -12.42
CA PHE A 322 0.32 7.38 -12.00
C PHE A 322 -0.05 6.03 -12.62
N GLY A 323 0.88 5.39 -13.35
CA GLY A 323 0.68 4.07 -13.94
C GLY A 323 -0.60 3.96 -14.79
N LEU A 324 -0.93 5.02 -15.55
CA LEU A 324 -2.16 5.08 -16.35
C LEU A 324 -2.18 4.04 -17.47
N LEU A 325 -0.99 3.66 -17.94
CA LEU A 325 -0.74 2.59 -18.90
C LEU A 325 0.11 1.49 -18.24
N PRO A 326 0.12 0.26 -18.78
CA PRO A 326 1.03 -0.79 -18.34
C PRO A 326 2.50 -0.34 -18.35
N PHE A 327 3.26 -0.71 -17.32
CA PHE A 327 4.71 -0.57 -17.35
C PHE A 327 5.29 -1.73 -18.17
N ASN A 328 6.23 -1.41 -19.06
CA ASN A 328 6.86 -2.39 -19.95
C ASN A 328 7.99 -3.16 -19.28
#